data_AF-A0A6N9C677-F1
#
_entry.id   AF-A0A6N9C677-F1
#
_cell.length_a   1.000
_cell.length_b   1.000
_cell.length_c   1.000
_cell.angle_alpha   90.00
_cell.angle_beta   90.00
_cell.angle_gamma   90.00
#
_symmetry.space_group_name_H-M   'P 1'
#
loop_
_entity.id
_entity.type
_entity.pdbx_description
1 polymer ?
#
loop_
_entity_poly.entity_id
_entity_poly.type
_entity_poly.pdbx_seq_one_letter_code
_entity_poly.pdbx_strand_id
1 'polypeptide(L)'
;SKLGLLPSDQQQFVEAFLVARGNIKEVEKELSISYPTVRKKLDEVIDTLGYAPHTERREQLEILEAIEHGEMSPQEGIAAMKTLGNTRDKSEGD
;
A
#
# COMPACT_ATOMS: atom_id res chain seq x y z
N SER A 1 21.58 0.97 7.04
CA SER A 1 20.29 0.23 7.05
C SER A 1 19.33 0.92 6.09
N LYS A 2 18.43 0.20 5.42
CA LYS A 2 17.38 0.80 4.57
C LYS A 2 16.48 1.79 5.36
N LEU A 3 16.27 1.53 6.65
CA LEU A 3 15.48 2.41 7.54
C LEU A 3 16.09 3.82 7.68
N GLY A 4 17.43 3.94 7.66
CA GLY A 4 18.10 5.23 7.77
C GLY A 4 18.07 6.07 6.49
N LEU A 5 17.54 5.53 5.39
CA LEU A 5 17.34 6.24 4.13
C LEU A 5 15.92 6.83 4.00
N LEU A 6 15.03 6.54 4.94
CA LEU A 6 13.70 7.11 4.96
C LEU A 6 13.75 8.63 5.18
N PRO A 7 12.84 9.41 4.60
CA PRO A 7 12.67 10.81 4.97
C PRO A 7 12.44 10.99 6.48
N SER A 8 12.81 12.15 7.03
CA SER A 8 12.69 12.43 8.47
C SER A 8 11.30 12.13 9.03
N ASP A 9 10.24 12.53 8.33
CA ASP A 9 8.86 12.31 8.78
C ASP A 9 8.48 10.83 8.85
N GLN A 10 9.01 10.02 7.94
CA GLN A 10 8.81 8.57 7.94
C GLN A 10 9.62 7.90 9.05
N GLN A 11 10.83 8.39 9.35
CA GLN A 11 11.62 7.91 10.48
C GLN A 11 10.89 8.17 11.81
N GLN A 12 10.36 9.38 12.02
CA GLN A 12 9.58 9.73 13.21
C GLN A 12 8.33 8.85 13.34
N PHE A 13 7.64 8.59 12.23
CA PHE A 13 6.51 7.68 12.23
C PHE A 13 6.91 6.25 12.64
N VAL A 14 8.01 5.72 12.10
CA VAL A 14 8.52 4.38 12.44
C VAL A 14 8.91 4.31 13.92
N GLU A 15 9.54 5.35 14.48
CA GLU A 15 9.86 5.41 15.91
C GLU A 15 8.60 5.36 16.77
N ALA A 16 7.60 6.21 16.48
CA ALA A 16 6.32 6.20 17.20
C ALA A 16 5.62 4.84 17.09
N PHE A 17 5.65 4.23 15.90
CA PHE A 17 5.08 2.91 15.65
C PHE A 17 5.77 1.81 16.49
N LEU A 18 7.10 1.86 16.63
CA LEU A 18 7.86 0.91 17.44
C LEU A 18 7.63 1.12 18.94
N VAL A 19 7.55 2.37 19.41
CA VAL A 19 7.21 2.71 20.80
C VAL A 19 5.82 2.16 21.16
N ALA A 20 4.87 2.27 20.24
CA ALA A 20 3.54 1.68 20.35
C ALA A 20 3.52 0.14 20.14
N ARG A 21 4.69 -0.51 19.96
CA ARG A 21 4.82 -1.96 19.70
C ARG A 21 4.00 -2.43 18.49
N GLY A 22 3.79 -1.55 17.52
CA GLY A 22 2.97 -1.79 16.34
C GLY A 22 1.45 -1.74 16.57
N ASN A 23 0.98 -1.30 17.75
CA ASN A 23 -0.44 -1.15 18.02
C ASN A 23 -0.98 0.12 17.35
N ILE A 24 -1.73 -0.05 16.25
CA ILE A 24 -2.30 1.06 15.46
C ILE A 24 -3.12 2.02 16.33
N LYS A 25 -3.92 1.51 17.28
CA LYS A 25 -4.74 2.35 18.16
C LYS A 25 -3.91 3.18 19.13
N GLU A 26 -2.73 2.70 19.53
CA GLU A 26 -1.80 3.47 20.35
C GLU A 26 -1.11 4.55 19.50
N VAL A 27 -0.73 4.25 18.26
CA VAL A 27 -0.15 5.22 17.32
C VAL A 27 -1.13 6.35 16.98
N GLU A 28 -2.41 6.03 16.77
CA GLU A 28 -3.45 7.05 16.56
C GLU A 28 -3.53 8.05 17.70
N LYS A 29 -3.46 7.57 18.94
CA LYS A 29 -3.50 8.41 20.14
C LYS A 29 -2.23 9.24 20.27
N GLU A 30 -1.07 8.62 20.05
CA GLU A 30 0.24 9.26 20.17
C GLU A 30 0.39 10.40 19.15
N LEU A 31 0.01 10.14 17.90
CA LEU A 31 0.19 11.07 16.78
C LEU A 31 -1.05 11.94 16.51
N SER A 32 -2.15 11.75 17.26
CA SER A 32 -3.43 12.45 17.07
C SER A 32 -3.96 12.40 15.63
N ILE A 33 -3.86 11.22 15.00
CA ILE A 33 -4.34 10.97 13.63
C ILE A 33 -5.30 9.78 13.61
N SER A 34 -6.11 9.68 12.56
CA SER A 34 -7.08 8.59 12.41
C SER A 34 -6.43 7.26 12.01
N TYR A 35 -7.08 6.13 12.35
CA TYR A 35 -6.67 4.78 11.92
C TYR A 35 -6.31 4.69 10.43
N PRO A 36 -7.14 5.20 9.47
CA PRO A 36 -6.78 5.16 8.05
C PRO A 36 -5.50 5.94 7.74
N THR A 37 -5.23 7.02 8.46
CA THR A 37 -4.01 7.82 8.29
C THR A 37 -2.78 7.06 8.76
N VAL A 38 -2.87 6.32 9.89
CA VAL A 38 -1.77 5.48 10.38
C VAL A 38 -1.46 4.38 9.38
N ARG A 39 -2.48 3.70 8.85
CA ARG A 39 -2.30 2.66 7.82
C ARG A 39 -1.63 3.22 6.57
N LYS A 40 -2.14 4.34 6.04
CA LYS A 40 -1.56 4.98 4.86
C LYS A 40 -0.08 5.32 5.06
N LYS A 41 0.28 5.89 6.22
CA LYS A 41 1.69 6.19 6.55
C LYS A 41 2.55 4.92 6.64
N LEU A 42 2.01 3.83 7.16
CA LEU A 42 2.70 2.54 7.20
C LEU A 42 2.95 2.00 5.78
N ASP A 43 1.94 2.06 4.91
CA ASP A 43 2.05 1.64 3.52
C ASP A 43 3.08 2.48 2.75
N GLU A 44 3.09 3.81 2.95
CA GLU A 44 4.08 4.72 2.38
C GLU A 44 5.52 4.36 2.80
N VAL A 45 5.72 4.00 4.08
CA VAL A 45 7.03 3.52 4.58
C VAL A 45 7.42 2.20 3.92
N ILE A 46 6.49 1.26 3.85
CA ILE A 46 6.71 -0.05 3.24
C ILE A 46 7.09 0.10 1.75
N ASP A 47 6.42 0.99 1.01
CA ASP A 47 6.74 1.30 -0.38
C ASP A 47 8.11 1.96 -0.52
N THR A 48 8.42 2.94 0.34
CA THR A 48 9.72 3.64 0.33
C THR A 48 10.88 2.67 0.61
N LEU A 49 10.66 1.65 1.44
CA LEU A 49 11.65 0.60 1.71
C LEU A 49 11.79 -0.44 0.58
N GLY A 50 10.92 -0.38 -0.44
CA GLY A 50 10.84 -1.34 -1.53
C GLY A 50 10.25 -2.68 -1.10
N TYR A 51 9.40 -2.68 -0.06
CA TYR A 51 8.71 -3.87 0.44
C TYR A 51 7.21 -3.84 0.16
N ALA A 52 6.70 -2.80 -0.51
CA ALA A 52 5.30 -2.78 -0.92
C ALA A 52 4.98 -4.06 -1.68
N PRO A 53 3.89 -4.76 -1.31
CA PRO A 53 3.43 -5.87 -2.11
C PRO A 53 3.11 -5.31 -3.49
N HIS A 54 4.03 -5.52 -4.43
CA HIS A 54 3.86 -5.17 -5.83
C HIS A 54 2.75 -5.98 -6.49
N THR A 55 1.90 -6.69 -5.73
CA THR A 55 0.80 -7.51 -6.24
C THR A 55 -0.01 -6.73 -7.28
N GLU A 56 -0.43 -5.50 -7.00
CA GLU A 56 -1.15 -4.72 -8.01
C GLU A 56 -0.30 -4.28 -9.19
N ARG A 57 0.94 -3.83 -8.96
CA ARG A 57 1.82 -3.42 -10.07
C ARG A 57 2.11 -4.62 -10.97
N ARG A 58 2.25 -5.80 -10.37
CA ARG A 58 2.50 -7.07 -11.04
C ARG A 58 1.25 -7.55 -11.76
N GLU A 59 0.08 -7.50 -11.15
CA GLU A 59 -1.21 -7.83 -11.78
C GLU A 59 -1.53 -6.86 -12.93
N GLN A 60 -1.21 -5.56 -12.78
CA GLN A 60 -1.32 -4.58 -13.86
C GLN A 60 -0.35 -4.89 -15.02
N LEU A 61 0.89 -5.27 -14.71
CA LEU A 61 1.87 -5.71 -15.72
C LEU A 61 1.41 -6.99 -16.42
N GLU A 62 0.89 -7.97 -15.67
CA GLU A 62 0.36 -9.22 -16.22
C GLU A 62 -0.84 -8.96 -17.16
N ILE A 63 -1.73 -8.01 -16.81
CA ILE A 63 -2.83 -7.57 -17.70
C ILE A 63 -2.27 -6.94 -18.99
N LEU A 64 -1.26 -6.08 -18.87
CA LEU A 64 -0.64 -5.43 -20.04
C LEU A 64 0.05 -6.44 -20.95
N GLU A 65 0.79 -7.39 -20.39
CA GLU A 65 1.44 -8.48 -21.13
C GLU A 65 0.41 -9.39 -21.83
N ALA A 66 -0.70 -9.72 -21.16
CA ALA A 66 -1.78 -10.51 -21.78
C ALA A 66 -2.42 -9.78 -22.98
N ILE A 67 -2.54 -8.45 -22.92
CA ILE A 67 -3.02 -7.64 -24.06
C ILE A 67 -2.00 -7.64 -25.19
N GLU A 68 -0.71 -7.45 -24.88
CA GLU A 68 0.37 -7.44 -25.88
C GLU A 68 0.46 -8.78 -26.63
N HIS A 69 0.29 -9.90 -25.93
CA HIS A 69 0.27 -11.23 -26.52
C HIS A 69 -1.06 -11.61 -27.19
N GLY A 70 -2.09 -10.76 -27.09
CA GLY A 70 -3.42 -11.02 -27.66
C GLY A 70 -4.24 -12.08 -26.91
N GLU A 71 -3.82 -12.43 -25.68
CA GLU A 71 -4.54 -13.32 -24.77
C GLU A 71 -5.71 -12.61 -24.07
N MET A 72 -5.68 -11.28 -24.04
CA MET A 72 -6.72 -10.43 -23.48
C MET A 72 -7.02 -9.25 -24.41
N SER A 73 -8.30 -8.92 -24.61
CA SER A 73 -8.66 -7.70 -25.33
C SER A 73 -8.42 -6.45 -24.49
N PRO A 74 -8.16 -5.28 -25.11
CA PRO A 74 -8.05 -4.01 -24.39
C PRO A 74 -9.26 -3.70 -23.50
N GLN A 75 -10.48 -4.09 -23.92
CA GLN A 75 -11.71 -3.89 -23.17
C GLN A 75 -11.76 -4.75 -21.91
N GLU A 76 -11.32 -6.01 -21.99
CA GLU A 76 -11.21 -6.91 -20.83
C GLU A 76 -10.15 -6.41 -19.85
N GLY A 77 -9.02 -5.90 -20.35
CA GLY A 77 -7.98 -5.30 -19.52
C GLY A 77 -8.47 -4.08 -18.73
N ILE A 78 -9.26 -3.19 -19.35
CA ILE A 78 -9.86 -2.05 -18.67
C ILE A 78 -10.81 -2.51 -17.54
N ALA A 79 -11.58 -3.57 -17.76
CA ALA A 79 -12.47 -4.13 -16.73
C ALA A 79 -11.68 -4.79 -15.57
N ALA A 80 -10.61 -5.52 -15.89
CA ALA A 80 -9.72 -6.14 -14.92
C ALA A 80 -9.02 -5.07 -14.05
N MET A 81 -8.48 -4.00 -14.66
CA MET A 81 -7.86 -2.89 -13.92
C MET A 81 -8.84 -2.14 -13.01
N LYS A 82 -10.10 -1.97 -13.43
CA LYS A 82 -11.14 -1.38 -12.56
C LYS A 82 -11.47 -2.27 -11.36
N THR A 83 -11.45 -3.59 -11.56
CA THR A 83 -11.72 -4.55 -10.49
C THR A 83 -10.57 -4.59 -9.48
N LEU A 84 -9.32 -4.52 -9.95
CA LEU A 84 -8.14 -4.39 -9.11
C LEU A 84 -8.24 -3.18 -8.16
N GLY A 85 -8.62 -2.01 -8.69
CA GLY A 85 -8.80 -0.80 -7.87
C GLY A 85 -9.97 -0.87 -6.88
N ASN A 86 -11.06 -1.58 -7.21
CA ASN A 86 -12.26 -1.68 -6.36
C ASN A 86 -12.14 -2.71 -5.22
N THR A 87 -11.22 -3.68 -5.31
CA THR A 87 -11.11 -4.76 -4.31
C THR A 87 -10.62 -4.24 -2.95
N ARG A 88 -9.89 -3.10 -2.94
CA ARG A 88 -9.43 -2.44 -1.71
C ARG A 88 -10.54 -1.72 -0.93
N ASP A 89 -11.57 -1.21 -1.60
CA ASP A 89 -12.66 -0.44 -0.95
C ASP A 89 -13.63 -1.34 -0.16
N LYS A 90 -13.65 -2.64 -0.47
CA LYS A 90 -14.54 -3.63 0.20
C LYS A 90 -13.90 -4.42 1.33
N SER A 91 -12.57 -4.38 1.49
CA SER A 91 -11.87 -5.12 2.56
C SER A 91 -11.66 -4.32 3.85
N GLU A 92 -12.11 -3.05 3.91
CA GLU A 92 -12.01 -2.19 5.11
C GLU A 92 -13.31 -2.11 5.93
N GLY A 93 -14.29 -2.98 5.65
CA GLY A 93 -15.65 -2.90 6.19
C GLY A 93 -16.20 -4.15 6.89
N ASP A 94 -15.35 -5.06 7.39
CA ASP A 94 -15.78 -6.19 8.24
C ASP A 94 -14.77 -6.47 9.37
#